data_AF-N6UFF4-F1
#
_entry.id   AF-N6UFF4-F1
#
_cell.length_a   1.000
_cell.length_b   1.000
_cell.length_c   1.000
_cell.angle_alpha   90.00
_cell.angle_beta   90.00
_cell.angle_gamma   90.00
#
_symmetry.space_group_name_H-M   'P 1'
#
loop_
_entity.id
_entity.type
_entity.pdbx_description
1 polymer ?
#
loop_
_entity_poly.entity_id
_entity_poly.type
_entity_poly.pdbx_seq_one_letter_code
_entity_poly.pdbx_strand_id
1 'polypeptide(L)'
;METNAMHKKIQDYQQRLLKIQIDDLNSDSSNQLLNELRKEIKELAATLAAQIALKEGKDSPINTLIKNSKNKSDLASCIRKKIAHTK
;
A
#
# COMPACT_ATOMS: atom_id res chain seq x y z
N MET A 1 -5.70 -17.69 -8.35
CA MET A 1 -5.32 -17.28 -6.97
C MET A 1 -5.41 -15.76 -6.79
N GLU A 2 -5.03 -14.95 -7.79
CA GLU A 2 -5.18 -13.47 -7.76
C GLU A 2 -6.63 -12.95 -7.81
N THR A 3 -7.52 -13.63 -8.54
CA THR A 3 -8.93 -13.22 -8.67
C THR A 3 -9.67 -13.23 -7.34
N ASN A 4 -9.49 -14.27 -6.52
CA ASN A 4 -10.10 -14.34 -5.18
C ASN A 4 -9.54 -13.27 -4.22
N ALA A 5 -8.24 -12.94 -4.35
CA ALA A 5 -7.63 -11.89 -3.55
C ALA A 5 -8.18 -10.50 -3.95
N MET A 6 -8.40 -10.24 -5.23
CA MET A 6 -9.04 -9.01 -5.72
C MET A 6 -10.50 -8.90 -5.27
N HIS A 7 -11.29 -9.98 -5.41
CA HIS A 7 -12.68 -9.98 -4.95
C HIS A 7 -12.79 -9.69 -3.45
N LYS A 8 -11.94 -10.30 -2.63
CA LYS A 8 -11.89 -10.02 -1.19
C LYS A 8 -11.52 -8.57 -0.90
N LYS A 9 -10.58 -8.00 -1.66
CA LYS A 9 -10.18 -6.59 -1.52
C LYS A 9 -11.34 -5.65 -1.87
N ILE A 10 -12.06 -5.93 -2.96
CA ILE A 10 -13.24 -5.16 -3.38
C ILE A 10 -14.35 -5.22 -2.32
N GLN A 11 -14.60 -6.40 -1.75
CA GLN A 11 -15.58 -6.58 -0.68
C GLN A 11 -15.20 -5.80 0.59
N ASP A 12 -13.93 -5.86 1.00
CA ASP A 12 -13.40 -5.06 2.12
C ASP A 12 -13.61 -3.55 1.86
N TYR A 13 -13.37 -3.08 0.63
CA TYR A 13 -13.60 -1.68 0.25
C TYR A 13 -15.08 -1.28 0.33
N GLN A 14 -15.98 -2.12 -0.16
CA GLN A 14 -17.42 -1.85 -0.11
C GLN A 14 -17.93 -1.78 1.33
N GLN A 15 -17.48 -2.69 2.21
CA GLN A 15 -17.83 -2.66 3.62
C GLN A 15 -17.30 -1.41 4.33
N ARG A 16 -16.07 -0.98 4.00
CA ARG A 16 -15.50 0.27 4.52
C ARG A 16 -16.30 1.49 4.09
N LEU A 17 -16.66 1.58 2.80
CA LEU A 17 -17.48 2.68 2.27
C LEU A 17 -18.81 2.81 3.00
N LEU A 18 -19.48 1.69 3.29
CA LEU A 18 -20.71 1.67 4.08
C LEU A 18 -20.48 2.19 5.51
N LYS A 19 -19.35 1.85 6.14
CA LYS A 19 -18.99 2.33 7.49
C LYS A 19 -18.68 3.83 7.55
N ILE A 20 -18.24 4.43 6.44
CA ILE A 20 -18.00 5.87 6.32
C ILE A 20 -19.30 6.64 6.09
N GLN A 21 -20.25 6.05 5.35
CA GLN A 21 -21.53 6.67 4.99
C GLN A 21 -22.54 6.72 6.14
N ILE A 22 -22.34 5.92 7.18
CA ILE A 22 -23.12 6.01 8.41
C ILE A 22 -22.47 7.10 9.27
N ASP A 23 -23.16 8.22 9.47
CA ASP A 23 -22.74 9.46 10.17
C ASP A 23 -22.28 9.29 11.64
N ASP A 24 -21.99 8.07 12.09
CA ASP A 24 -21.68 7.72 13.48
C ASP A 24 -20.18 7.37 13.68
N LEU A 25 -19.31 8.10 12.98
CA LEU A 25 -17.87 8.00 13.18
C LEU A 25 -17.47 8.73 14.47
N ASN A 26 -17.62 8.06 15.61
CA ASN A 26 -16.96 8.50 16.84
C ASN A 26 -15.43 8.63 16.64
N SER A 27 -14.74 9.35 17.53
CA SER A 27 -13.31 9.67 17.32
C SER A 27 -12.41 8.44 17.11
N ASP A 28 -12.73 7.29 17.74
CA ASP A 28 -11.98 6.04 17.59
C ASP A 28 -12.18 5.39 16.23
N SER A 29 -13.42 5.34 15.74
CA SER A 29 -13.73 4.77 14.42
C SER A 29 -13.19 5.64 13.28
N SER A 30 -13.18 6.97 13.45
CA SER A 30 -12.53 7.91 12.53
C SER A 30 -11.01 7.71 12.50
N ASN A 31 -10.36 7.56 13.66
CA ASN A 31 -8.93 7.26 13.73
C ASN A 31 -8.57 5.89 13.12
N GLN A 32 -9.41 4.89 13.34
CA GLN A 32 -9.25 3.57 12.71
C GLN A 32 -9.32 3.69 11.19
N LEU A 33 -10.34 4.37 10.67
CA LEU A 33 -10.50 4.61 9.24
C LEU A 33 -9.30 5.35 8.64
N LEU A 34 -8.83 6.42 9.30
CA LEU A 34 -7.65 7.17 8.87
C LEU A 34 -6.39 6.29 8.81
N ASN A 35 -6.20 5.40 9.78
CA ASN A 35 -5.07 4.48 9.79
C ASN A 35 -5.16 3.43 8.68
N GLU A 36 -6.36 2.92 8.37
CA GLU A 36 -6.59 2.01 7.26
C GLU A 36 -6.31 2.69 5.91
N LEU A 37 -6.82 3.91 5.70
CA LEU A 37 -6.55 4.71 4.49
C LEU A 37 -5.06 4.99 4.31
N ARG A 38 -4.35 5.35 5.40
CA ARG A 38 -2.89 5.54 5.37
C ARG A 38 -2.15 4.27 4.95
N LYS A 39 -2.58 3.10 5.43
CA LYS A 39 -1.99 1.81 5.07
C LYS A 39 -2.17 1.51 3.58
N GLU A 40 -3.36 1.80 3.04
CA GLU A 40 -3.66 1.58 1.63
C GLU A 40 -2.90 2.54 0.71
N ILE A 41 -2.84 3.82 1.05
CA ILE A 41 -2.05 4.80 0.29
C ILE A 41 -0.59 4.38 0.28
N LYS A 42 -0.05 3.90 1.41
CA LYS A 42 1.31 3.37 1.49
C LYS A 42 1.51 2.17 0.57
N GLU A 43 0.54 1.25 0.53
CA GLU A 43 0.58 0.06 -0.34
C GLU A 43 0.53 0.42 -1.83
N LEU A 44 -0.32 1.38 -2.20
CA LEU A 44 -0.44 1.88 -3.56
C LEU A 44 0.83 2.62 -4.00
N ALA A 45 1.32 3.55 -3.17
CA ALA A 45 2.55 4.29 -3.42
C ALA A 45 3.75 3.33 -3.56
N ALA A 46 3.83 2.28 -2.73
CA ALA A 46 4.87 1.27 -2.83
C ALA A 46 4.79 0.48 -4.15
N THR A 47 3.59 0.14 -4.58
CA THR A 47 3.36 -0.60 -5.84
C THR A 47 3.76 0.25 -7.04
N LEU A 48 3.33 1.52 -7.09
CA LEU A 48 3.68 2.44 -8.16
C LEU A 48 5.19 2.69 -8.22
N ALA A 49 5.81 2.98 -7.08
CA ALA A 49 7.26 3.18 -7.00
C ALA A 49 8.05 1.92 -7.42
N ALA A 50 7.56 0.72 -7.09
CA ALA A 50 8.16 -0.53 -7.56
C ALA A 50 8.08 -0.66 -9.09
N GLN A 51 6.93 -0.35 -9.70
CA GLN A 51 6.77 -0.38 -11.16
C GLN A 51 7.70 0.61 -11.86
N ILE A 52 7.82 1.84 -11.33
CA ILE A 52 8.75 2.85 -11.83
C ILE A 52 10.19 2.35 -11.72
N ALA A 53 10.59 1.85 -10.55
CA ALA A 53 11.94 1.34 -10.32
C ALA A 53 12.30 0.12 -11.21
N LEU A 54 11.31 -0.73 -11.53
CA LEU A 54 11.49 -1.84 -12.47
C LEU A 54 11.66 -1.34 -13.91
N LYS A 55 10.87 -0.34 -14.32
CA LYS A 55 10.92 0.25 -15.66
C LYS A 55 12.22 1.03 -15.89
N GLU A 56 12.67 1.79 -14.90
CA GLU A 56 13.89 2.60 -14.95
C GLU A 56 15.17 1.77 -14.72
N GLY A 57 15.04 0.55 -14.20
CA GLY A 57 16.18 -0.34 -13.99
C GLY A 57 17.06 0.04 -12.79
N LYS A 58 18.23 -0.60 -12.70
CA LYS A 58 19.08 -0.61 -11.47
C LYS A 58 19.54 0.78 -11.00
N ASP A 59 19.66 1.72 -11.93
CA ASP A 59 20.18 3.07 -11.69
C ASP A 59 19.07 4.08 -11.36
N SER A 60 17.81 3.63 -11.28
CA SER A 60 16.69 4.45 -10.81
C SER A 60 17.02 5.10 -9.45
N PRO A 61 16.71 6.40 -9.26
CA PRO A 61 16.79 7.04 -7.96
C PRO A 61 16.01 6.28 -6.88
N ILE A 62 14.89 5.65 -7.24
CA ILE A 62 14.10 4.81 -6.33
C ILE A 62 14.91 3.58 -5.91
N ASN A 63 15.57 2.89 -6.85
CA ASN A 63 16.42 1.75 -6.53
C ASN A 63 17.62 2.13 -5.65
N THR A 64 18.15 3.34 -5.82
CA THR A 64 19.21 3.87 -4.94
C THR A 64 18.67 4.16 -3.54
N LEU A 65 17.53 4.84 -3.42
CA LEU A 65 16.90 5.16 -2.15
C LEU A 65 16.51 3.90 -1.34
N ILE A 66 15.95 2.88 -2.00
CA ILE A 66 15.53 1.66 -1.29
C ILE A 66 16.70 0.82 -0.78
N LYS A 67 17.86 0.86 -1.44
CA LYS A 67 19.10 0.20 -0.99
C LYS A 67 19.68 0.87 0.24
N ASN A 68 19.56 2.20 0.32
CA ASN A 68 20.09 2.99 1.42
C ASN A 68 19.20 2.97 2.67
N SER A 69 17.93 2.58 2.55
CA SER A 69 17.05 2.43 3.71
C SER A 69 17.37 1.17 4.52
N LYS A 70 17.68 1.37 5.81
CA LYS A 70 17.89 0.30 6.81
C LYS A 70 16.60 -0.07 7.56
N ASN A 71 15.55 0.73 7.45
CA ASN A 71 14.30 0.48 8.17
C ASN A 71 13.52 -0.66 7.47
N LYS A 72 12.95 -1.58 8.26
CA LYS A 72 12.17 -2.74 7.77
C LYS A 72 10.66 -2.49 7.75
N SER A 73 10.19 -1.37 8.29
CA SER A 73 8.78 -0.98 8.33
C SER A 73 8.45 0.27 7.53
N ASP A 74 9.44 0.92 6.91
CA ASP A 74 9.24 2.13 6.12
C ASP A 74 8.71 1.85 4.71
N LEU A 75 8.45 2.90 3.94
CA LEU A 75 7.97 2.75 2.56
C LEU A 75 8.99 2.05 1.66
N ALA A 76 10.29 2.28 1.85
CA ALA A 76 11.34 1.63 1.07
C ALA A 76 11.34 0.10 1.23
N SER A 77 11.08 -0.39 2.45
CA SER A 77 10.93 -1.82 2.73
C SER A 77 9.71 -2.43 2.03
N CYS A 78 8.58 -1.70 1.98
CA CYS A 78 7.40 -2.09 1.21
C CYS A 78 7.70 -2.17 -0.29
N ILE A 79 8.39 -1.19 -0.86
CA ILE A 79 8.79 -1.18 -2.28
C ILE A 79 9.68 -2.39 -2.60
N ARG A 80 10.68 -2.69 -1.76
CA ARG A 80 11.55 -3.87 -1.93
C ARG A 80 10.76 -5.17 -1.96
N LYS A 81 9.79 -5.33 -1.04
CA LYS A 81 8.89 -6.49 -1.04
C LYS A 81 8.12 -6.60 -2.34
N LYS A 82 7.56 -5.50 -2.85
CA LYS A 82 6.81 -5.48 -4.11
C LYS A 82 7.68 -5.90 -5.29
N ILE A 83 8.87 -5.31 -5.44
CA ILE A 83 9.84 -5.68 -6.49
C ILE A 83 10.17 -7.18 -6.43
N ALA A 84 10.37 -7.74 -5.23
CA ALA A 84 10.69 -9.15 -5.05
C ALA A 84 9.53 -10.10 -5.44
N HIS A 85 8.27 -9.66 -5.35
CA HIS A 85 7.10 -10.46 -5.73
C HIS A 85 6.69 -10.27 -7.21
N THR A 86 7.34 -9.36 -7.95
CA THR A 86 7.08 -9.10 -9.38
C THR A 86 8.06 -9.83 -10.31
N LYS A 87 9.14 -10.39 -9.77
CA LYS A 87 10.08 -11.27 -10.49
C LYS A 87 9.67 -12.73 -10.33
#